data_AF-A0A832ZTW4-F1
#
_entry.id   AF-A0A832ZTW4-F1
#
_cell.length_a   1.000
_cell.length_b   1.000
_cell.length_c   1.000
_cell.angle_alpha   90.00
_cell.angle_beta   90.00
_cell.angle_gamma   90.00
#
_symmetry.space_group_name_H-M   'P 1'
#
loop_
_entity.id
_entity.type
_entity.pdbx_description
1 polymer ?
#
loop_
_entity_poly.entity_id
_entity_poly.type
_entity_poly.pdbx_seq_one_letter_code
_entity_poly.pdbx_strand_id
1 'polypeptide(L)'
;MAARHLKGVHATIIDSSTINDIIGGSQRGSDGLQSILDNIALAIYKEPLLQAAKASSDKYLATPWTLCQPADGKGETLYLGIDVGHSEGPKVNPAICTAIYNAYSSMLGASMFSSTKGKKLSSDDLQEAIEDAYALVEQLDPPLKTRPTRIVVFRDGIPYGNELVDSQLKLGDHTAKVIVVGVAKKHNTRIYIEAEHDGYMKAFNPPSLTAYYLGAYWHPERGYRAHHVTTSIKP
;
A
#
# COMPACT_ATOMS: atom_id res chain seq x y z
N MET A 1 12.61 0.64 -32.31
CA MET A 1 11.36 0.79 -33.07
C MET A 1 10.34 1.39 -32.11
N ALA A 2 9.82 2.58 -32.42
CA ALA A 2 9.13 3.46 -31.48
C ALA A 2 7.75 2.91 -31.07
N ALA A 3 7.54 2.71 -29.76
CA ALA A 3 6.21 2.51 -29.18
C ALA A 3 5.42 3.81 -29.28
N ARG A 4 4.79 4.03 -30.43
CA ARG A 4 3.77 5.07 -30.63
C ARG A 4 2.55 4.74 -29.76
N HIS A 5 1.99 5.78 -29.15
CA HIS A 5 0.78 5.81 -28.34
C HIS A 5 -0.30 4.77 -28.72
N LEU A 6 -0.32 3.66 -27.98
CA LEU A 6 -1.54 2.88 -27.78
C LEU A 6 -2.33 3.56 -26.66
N LYS A 7 -3.32 4.37 -27.00
CA LYS A 7 -4.33 4.77 -26.02
C LYS A 7 -5.18 3.52 -25.72
N GLY A 8 -5.05 3.01 -24.49
CA GLY A 8 -5.98 2.04 -23.91
C GLY A 8 -5.85 0.58 -24.37
N VAL A 9 -4.64 0.07 -24.65
CA VAL A 9 -4.43 -1.37 -24.88
C VAL A 9 -3.69 -1.97 -23.70
N HIS A 10 -4.26 -3.03 -23.13
CA HIS A 10 -3.67 -3.78 -22.03
C HIS A 10 -2.47 -4.59 -22.50
N ALA A 11 -1.38 -4.50 -21.75
CA ALA A 11 -0.20 -5.33 -21.96
C ALA A 11 0.29 -5.84 -20.62
N THR A 12 0.25 -7.15 -20.43
CA THR A 12 1.06 -7.82 -19.41
C THR A 12 2.41 -8.12 -20.06
N ILE A 13 3.47 -7.54 -19.51
CA ILE A 13 4.83 -7.82 -19.97
C ILE A 13 5.32 -9.04 -19.21
N ILE A 14 5.57 -10.13 -19.94
CA ILE A 14 6.15 -11.35 -19.40
C ILE A 14 7.55 -11.47 -20.01
N ASP A 15 8.55 -11.72 -19.17
CA ASP A 15 9.91 -11.92 -19.64
C ASP A 15 9.98 -13.17 -20.54
N SER A 16 10.69 -13.07 -21.66
CA SER A 16 10.86 -14.15 -22.62
C SER A 16 11.44 -15.42 -21.98
N SER A 17 12.29 -15.29 -20.95
CA SER A 17 12.81 -16.43 -20.19
C SER A 17 11.72 -17.18 -19.43
N THR A 18 10.73 -16.46 -18.88
CA THR A 18 9.57 -17.08 -18.20
C THR A 18 8.70 -17.83 -19.20
N ILE A 19 8.52 -17.28 -20.41
CA ILE A 19 7.80 -17.97 -21.50
C ILE A 19 8.55 -19.23 -21.92
N ASN A 20 9.87 -19.16 -22.05
CA ASN A 20 10.70 -20.31 -22.40
C ASN A 20 10.67 -21.40 -21.32
N ASP A 21 10.62 -21.03 -20.04
CA ASP A 21 10.46 -21.97 -18.93
C ASP A 21 9.09 -22.67 -18.94
N ILE A 22 8.04 -21.96 -19.40
CA ILE A 22 6.69 -22.51 -19.54
C ILE A 22 6.62 -23.48 -20.73
N ILE A 23 7.16 -23.09 -21.89
CA ILE A 23 7.07 -23.87 -23.13
C ILE A 23 8.05 -25.04 -23.14
N GLY A 24 9.27 -24.84 -22.63
CA GLY A 24 10.38 -25.80 -22.70
C GLY A 24 10.30 -26.92 -21.65
N GLY A 25 9.32 -26.88 -20.74
CA GLY A 25 9.28 -27.76 -19.57
C GLY A 25 10.25 -27.26 -18.50
N SER A 26 9.71 -26.63 -17.47
CA SER A 26 10.49 -26.04 -16.39
C SER A 26 11.39 -27.08 -15.70
N GLN A 27 12.66 -26.72 -15.43
CA GLN A 27 13.50 -27.50 -14.49
C GLN A 27 12.95 -27.49 -13.05
N ARG A 28 11.91 -26.70 -12.75
CA ARG A 28 11.33 -26.51 -11.41
C ARG A 28 10.23 -27.52 -11.05
N GLY A 29 9.98 -28.54 -11.86
CA GLY A 29 8.91 -29.52 -11.64
C GLY A 29 7.51 -28.95 -11.90
N SER A 30 6.48 -29.80 -11.82
CA SER A 30 5.07 -29.45 -12.11
C SER A 30 4.54 -28.31 -11.24
N ASP A 31 4.87 -28.33 -9.96
CA ASP A 31 4.30 -27.41 -8.96
C ASP A 31 4.89 -26.00 -9.12
N GLY A 32 6.18 -25.92 -9.47
CA GLY A 32 6.85 -24.65 -9.77
C GLY A 32 6.29 -23.98 -11.02
N LEU A 33 5.95 -24.77 -12.05
CA LEU A 33 5.32 -24.27 -13.26
C LEU A 33 3.89 -23.79 -13.00
N GLN A 34 3.09 -24.56 -12.25
CA GLN A 34 1.73 -24.19 -11.90
C GLN A 34 1.70 -22.86 -11.12
N SER A 35 2.60 -22.68 -10.15
CA SER A 35 2.71 -21.43 -9.39
C SER A 35 3.03 -20.22 -10.25
N ILE A 36 3.89 -20.36 -11.28
CA ILE A 36 4.19 -19.28 -12.23
C ILE A 36 2.93 -18.92 -13.03
N LEU A 37 2.21 -19.93 -13.54
CA LEU A 37 0.98 -19.73 -14.31
C LEU A 37 -0.11 -19.08 -13.46
N ASP A 38 -0.28 -19.50 -12.22
CA ASP A 38 -1.25 -18.91 -11.28
C ASP A 38 -0.93 -17.44 -11.00
N ASN A 39 0.35 -17.10 -10.80
CA ASN A 39 0.79 -15.72 -10.59
C ASN A 39 0.57 -14.84 -11.84
N ILE A 40 0.83 -15.38 -13.04
CA ILE A 40 0.55 -14.68 -14.30
C ILE A 40 -0.95 -14.47 -14.47
N ALA A 41 -1.76 -15.50 -14.23
CA ALA A 41 -3.22 -15.41 -14.29
C ALA A 41 -3.75 -14.38 -13.29
N LEU A 42 -3.21 -14.34 -12.07
CA LEU A 42 -3.56 -13.33 -11.06
C LEU A 42 -3.18 -11.91 -11.51
N ALA A 43 -2.00 -11.72 -12.10
CA ALA A 43 -1.60 -10.41 -12.62
C ALA A 43 -2.50 -9.96 -13.78
N ILE A 44 -2.81 -10.87 -14.71
CA ILE A 44 -3.74 -10.64 -15.82
C ILE A 44 -5.16 -10.40 -15.33
N TYR A 45 -5.59 -11.02 -14.23
CA TYR A 45 -6.94 -10.86 -13.68
C TYR A 45 -7.11 -9.54 -12.91
N LYS A 46 -6.09 -9.12 -12.16
CA LYS A 46 -6.10 -7.89 -11.35
C LYS A 46 -6.13 -6.61 -12.19
N GLU A 47 -5.43 -6.60 -13.33
CA GLU A 47 -5.25 -5.42 -14.19
C GLU A 47 -6.54 -4.94 -14.92
N PRO A 48 -7.36 -5.80 -15.57
CA PRO A 48 -8.63 -5.40 -16.18
C PRO A 48 -9.69 -5.04 -15.14
N LEU A 49 -9.65 -5.65 -13.95
CA LEU A 49 -10.44 -5.19 -12.81
C LEU A 49 -10.07 -3.74 -12.43
N LEU A 50 -8.78 -3.39 -12.38
CA LEU A 50 -8.29 -2.04 -12.05
C LEU A 50 -8.69 -0.97 -13.07
N GLN A 51 -8.85 -1.35 -14.34
CA GLN A 51 -9.25 -0.43 -15.41
C GLN A 51 -10.75 -0.41 -15.70
N ALA A 52 -11.49 -1.50 -15.45
CA ALA A 52 -12.95 -1.47 -15.42
C ALA A 52 -13.45 -0.38 -14.45
N ALA A 53 -12.77 -0.24 -13.30
CA ALA A 53 -13.00 0.86 -12.34
C ALA A 53 -12.72 2.28 -12.88
N LYS A 54 -11.97 2.44 -13.98
CA LYS A 54 -11.72 3.73 -14.65
C LYS A 54 -12.70 4.03 -15.79
N ALA A 55 -13.30 3.01 -16.40
CA ALA A 55 -14.14 3.13 -17.61
C ALA A 55 -15.64 2.95 -17.36
N SER A 56 -16.03 2.34 -16.23
CA SER A 56 -17.42 2.08 -15.84
C SER A 56 -17.87 3.03 -14.71
N SER A 57 -19.13 3.46 -14.75
CA SER A 57 -19.79 4.19 -13.66
C SER A 57 -19.93 3.37 -12.37
N ASP A 58 -19.87 2.04 -12.47
CA ASP A 58 -19.67 1.15 -11.32
C ASP A 58 -18.17 1.10 -10.99
N LYS A 59 -17.73 2.01 -10.11
CA LYS A 59 -16.32 2.25 -9.74
C LYS A 59 -15.72 1.21 -8.80
N TYR A 60 -16.21 -0.04 -8.78
CA TYR A 60 -15.80 -0.99 -7.74
C TYR A 60 -14.98 -2.16 -8.24
N LEU A 61 -13.85 -2.28 -7.56
CA LEU A 61 -12.91 -3.38 -7.60
C LEU A 61 -13.26 -4.34 -6.46
N ALA A 62 -13.83 -5.50 -6.79
CA ALA A 62 -13.55 -6.67 -5.99
C ALA A 62 -12.07 -7.00 -6.22
N THR A 63 -11.20 -6.64 -5.27
CA THR A 63 -9.92 -7.34 -5.18
C THR A 63 -10.23 -8.84 -5.10
N PRO A 64 -9.43 -9.73 -5.72
CA PRO A 64 -9.71 -11.17 -5.68
C PRO A 64 -9.81 -11.75 -4.25
N TRP A 65 -9.36 -10.97 -3.26
CA TRP A 65 -9.43 -11.28 -1.84
C TRP A 65 -9.87 -10.03 -1.07
N THR A 66 -10.81 -10.20 -0.15
CA THR A 66 -11.16 -9.22 0.88
C THR A 66 -11.07 -9.90 2.24
N LEU A 67 -10.94 -9.12 3.30
CA LEU A 67 -10.98 -9.69 4.65
C LEU A 67 -12.39 -10.19 4.95
N CYS A 68 -12.50 -11.36 5.60
CA CYS A 68 -13.78 -11.89 6.04
C CYS A 68 -14.41 -11.08 7.19
N GLN A 69 -13.58 -10.30 7.89
CA GLN A 69 -13.97 -9.38 8.95
C GLN A 69 -13.23 -8.06 8.75
N PRO A 70 -13.82 -6.92 9.15
CA PRO A 70 -13.15 -5.65 8.96
C PRO A 70 -11.89 -5.57 9.84
N ALA A 71 -10.82 -4.97 9.32
CA ALA A 71 -9.51 -4.86 9.98
C ALA A 71 -9.56 -4.10 11.32
N ASP A 72 -10.58 -3.25 11.49
CA ASP A 72 -10.86 -2.54 12.74
C ASP A 72 -11.90 -3.22 13.64
N GLY A 73 -12.44 -4.38 13.22
CA GLY A 73 -13.52 -5.08 13.89
C GLY A 73 -14.89 -4.38 13.82
N LYS A 74 -15.01 -3.23 13.14
CA LYS A 74 -16.23 -2.39 13.14
C LYS A 74 -16.73 -1.97 11.76
N GLY A 75 -15.86 -1.89 10.76
CA GLY A 75 -16.20 -1.41 9.43
C GLY A 75 -16.17 0.13 9.27
N GLU A 76 -15.55 0.86 10.20
CA GLU A 76 -15.66 2.33 10.30
C GLU A 76 -14.38 3.08 9.91
N THR A 77 -13.35 2.35 9.50
CA THR A 77 -12.03 2.90 9.18
C THR A 77 -11.79 2.96 7.67
N LEU A 78 -11.38 4.13 7.19
CA LEU A 78 -10.80 4.29 5.86
C LEU A 78 -9.27 4.16 5.96
N TYR A 79 -8.68 3.36 5.09
CA TYR A 79 -7.25 3.14 5.04
C TYR A 79 -6.67 3.76 3.78
N LEU A 80 -5.59 4.54 3.92
CA LEU A 80 -4.88 5.15 2.81
C LEU A 80 -3.45 4.63 2.80
N GLY A 81 -3.02 4.05 1.68
CA GLY A 81 -1.61 3.85 1.40
C GLY A 81 -1.07 5.04 0.63
N ILE A 82 -0.03 5.70 1.14
CA ILE A 82 0.64 6.81 0.47
C ILE A 82 2.08 6.42 0.18
N ASP A 83 2.44 6.47 -1.10
CA ASP A 83 3.82 6.33 -1.57
C ASP A 83 4.26 7.63 -2.26
N VAL A 84 5.52 7.99 -2.07
CA VAL A 84 6.09 9.24 -2.55
C VAL A 84 7.25 8.94 -3.47
N GLY A 85 7.00 9.09 -4.77
CA GLY A 85 8.01 8.99 -5.80
C GLY A 85 8.86 10.26 -5.88
N HIS A 86 10.18 10.10 -5.91
CA HIS A 86 11.11 11.20 -6.13
C HIS A 86 11.73 11.07 -7.53
N SER A 87 11.63 12.13 -8.34
CA SER A 87 12.33 12.21 -9.63
C SER A 87 13.76 12.73 -9.43
N GLU A 88 14.70 12.17 -10.19
CA GLU A 88 16.06 12.70 -10.29
C GLU A 88 16.07 13.83 -11.32
N GLY A 89 16.11 15.09 -10.87
CA GLY A 89 16.14 16.24 -11.77
C GLY A 89 16.05 17.60 -11.07
N PRO A 90 16.22 18.72 -11.79
CA PRO A 90 16.30 20.07 -11.21
C PRO A 90 14.96 20.62 -10.70
N LYS A 91 13.81 20.06 -11.11
CA LYS A 91 12.48 20.39 -10.58
C LYS A 91 11.96 19.19 -9.79
N VAL A 92 12.26 19.16 -8.50
CA VAL A 92 11.91 18.05 -7.59
C VAL A 92 10.58 18.35 -6.93
N ASN A 93 9.49 17.99 -7.60
CA ASN A 93 8.19 17.88 -6.94
C ASN A 93 7.92 16.38 -6.75
N PRO A 94 7.74 15.90 -5.51
CA PRO A 94 7.40 14.51 -5.28
C PRO A 94 6.06 14.17 -5.95
N ALA A 95 6.01 13.02 -6.62
CA ALA A 95 4.77 12.43 -7.07
C ALA A 95 4.17 11.64 -5.90
N ILE A 96 2.94 11.95 -5.54
CA ILE A 96 2.23 11.34 -4.43
C ILE A 96 1.20 10.40 -5.02
N CYS A 97 1.33 9.13 -4.69
CA CYS A 97 0.41 8.08 -5.08
C CYS A 97 -0.38 7.66 -3.85
N THR A 98 -1.70 7.76 -3.94
CA THR A 98 -2.61 7.36 -2.85
C THR A 98 -3.45 6.19 -3.31
N ALA A 99 -3.52 5.14 -2.51
CA ALA A 99 -4.44 4.02 -2.68
C ALA A 99 -5.41 3.98 -1.50
N ILE A 100 -6.70 3.87 -1.79
CA ILE A 100 -7.78 4.03 -0.82
C ILE A 100 -8.45 2.67 -0.63
N TYR A 101 -8.62 2.26 0.62
CA TYR A 101 -9.20 0.99 0.99
C TYR A 101 -10.27 1.17 2.07
N ASN A 102 -11.33 0.38 1.97
CA ASN A 102 -12.31 0.26 3.05
C ASN A 102 -11.78 -0.62 4.18
N ALA A 103 -12.58 -0.79 5.23
CA ALA A 103 -12.23 -1.62 6.37
C ALA A 103 -12.02 -3.11 6.07
N TYR A 104 -12.48 -3.61 4.93
CA TYR A 104 -12.35 -4.99 4.49
C TYR A 104 -11.15 -5.21 3.57
N SER A 105 -10.24 -4.22 3.47
CA SER A 105 -9.11 -4.21 2.54
C SER A 105 -9.53 -4.23 1.06
N SER A 106 -10.79 -3.89 0.74
CA SER A 106 -11.22 -3.69 -0.65
C SER A 106 -10.76 -2.32 -1.12
N MET A 107 -10.11 -2.28 -2.29
CA MET A 107 -9.66 -1.03 -2.89
C MET A 107 -10.87 -0.23 -3.41
N LEU A 108 -11.06 0.98 -2.89
CA LEU A 108 -12.11 1.90 -3.29
C LEU A 108 -11.66 2.83 -4.43
N GLY A 109 -10.36 3.07 -4.54
CA GLY A 109 -9.81 3.93 -5.58
C GLY A 109 -8.32 4.20 -5.41
N ALA A 110 -7.76 4.95 -6.35
CA ALA A 110 -6.44 5.52 -6.25
C ALA A 110 -6.41 6.90 -6.89
N SER A 111 -5.57 7.78 -6.33
CA SER A 111 -5.27 9.09 -6.90
C SER A 111 -3.76 9.26 -7.04
N MET A 112 -3.36 10.13 -7.96
CA MET A 112 -1.97 10.52 -8.12
C MET A 112 -1.94 12.01 -8.38
N PHE A 113 -1.18 12.74 -7.58
CA PHE A 113 -0.98 14.17 -7.72
C PHE A 113 0.49 14.51 -7.47
N SER A 114 0.92 15.69 -7.90
CA SER A 114 2.27 16.18 -7.67
C SER A 114 2.23 17.19 -6.54
N SER A 115 3.14 17.08 -5.56
CA SER A 115 3.25 18.11 -4.53
C SER A 115 3.55 19.45 -5.19
N THR A 116 2.90 20.48 -4.68
CA THR A 116 3.10 21.86 -5.15
C THR A 116 4.30 22.53 -4.50
N LYS A 117 4.89 21.93 -3.44
CA LYS A 117 5.88 22.59 -2.57
C LYS A 117 7.04 21.67 -2.16
N GLY A 118 8.18 21.82 -2.83
CA GLY A 118 9.48 21.35 -2.33
C GLY A 118 9.74 19.85 -2.49
N LYS A 119 10.83 19.35 -1.87
CA LYS A 119 11.31 17.97 -2.05
C LYS A 119 10.63 16.92 -1.16
N LYS A 120 9.83 17.36 -0.19
CA LYS A 120 9.23 16.51 0.86
C LYS A 120 7.73 16.75 0.88
N LEU A 121 6.99 15.73 1.31
CA LEU A 121 5.58 15.85 1.59
C LEU A 121 5.36 16.87 2.73
N SER A 122 4.37 17.73 2.59
CA SER A 122 3.92 18.66 3.62
C SER A 122 2.59 18.21 4.25
N SER A 123 2.20 18.83 5.35
CA SER A 123 0.92 18.60 6.02
C SER A 123 -0.23 18.98 5.11
N ASP A 124 -0.07 20.04 4.32
CA ASP A 124 -1.04 20.48 3.31
C ASP A 124 -1.22 19.39 2.25
N ASP A 125 -0.12 18.84 1.70
CA ASP A 125 -0.19 17.77 0.70
C ASP A 125 -0.85 16.50 1.28
N LEU A 126 -0.58 16.17 2.55
CA LEU A 126 -1.20 15.02 3.20
C LEU A 126 -2.69 15.25 3.46
N GLN A 127 -3.07 16.46 3.88
CA GLN A 127 -4.47 16.84 4.06
C GLN A 127 -5.21 16.78 2.72
N GLU A 128 -4.63 17.31 1.65
CA GLU A 128 -5.16 17.22 0.28
C GLU A 128 -5.37 15.76 -0.14
N ALA A 129 -4.40 14.87 0.11
CA ALA A 129 -4.55 13.44 -0.16
C ALA A 129 -5.75 12.82 0.58
N ILE A 130 -5.98 13.21 1.83
CA ILE A 130 -7.08 12.69 2.64
C ILE A 130 -8.42 13.24 2.17
N GLU A 131 -8.49 14.54 1.86
CA GLU A 131 -9.70 15.20 1.35
C GLU A 131 -10.09 14.65 -0.02
N ASP A 132 -9.13 14.46 -0.93
CA ASP A 132 -9.34 13.81 -2.23
C ASP A 132 -9.83 12.38 -2.07
N ALA A 133 -9.23 11.62 -1.15
CA ALA A 133 -9.67 10.26 -0.87
C ALA A 133 -11.10 10.22 -0.35
N TYR A 134 -11.46 11.13 0.55
CA TYR A 134 -12.82 11.26 1.05
C TYR A 134 -13.80 11.67 -0.05
N ALA A 135 -13.44 12.63 -0.92
CA ALA A 135 -14.27 13.05 -2.04
C ALA A 135 -14.54 11.90 -3.01
N LEU A 136 -13.55 11.02 -3.25
CA LEU A 136 -13.74 9.80 -4.04
C LEU A 136 -14.70 8.83 -3.36
N VAL A 137 -14.60 8.65 -2.05
CA VAL A 137 -15.52 7.79 -1.26
C VAL A 137 -16.95 8.34 -1.26
N GLU A 138 -17.13 9.66 -1.22
CA GLU A 138 -18.46 10.27 -1.22
C GLU A 138 -19.21 10.13 -2.55
N GLN A 139 -18.48 9.92 -3.66
CA GLN A 139 -19.01 9.65 -5.00
C GLN A 139 -19.40 8.18 -5.21
N LEU A 140 -19.15 7.32 -4.23
CA LEU A 140 -19.51 5.91 -4.28
C LEU A 140 -21.02 5.74 -4.03
N ASP A 141 -21.64 4.80 -4.74
CA ASP A 141 -22.95 4.24 -4.44
C ASP A 141 -23.16 3.94 -2.95
N PRO A 142 -24.40 4.10 -2.44
CA PRO A 142 -24.74 3.98 -1.02
C PRO A 142 -24.22 2.74 -0.27
N PRO A 143 -24.23 1.50 -0.83
CA PRO A 143 -23.74 0.33 -0.10
C PRO A 143 -22.22 0.36 0.18
N LEU A 144 -21.47 1.21 -0.54
CA LEU A 144 -20.02 1.30 -0.47
C LEU A 144 -19.54 2.67 0.00
N LYS A 145 -20.46 3.65 0.02
CA LYS A 145 -20.30 4.92 0.69
C LYS A 145 -20.16 4.71 2.20
N THR A 146 -18.95 4.91 2.70
CA THR A 146 -18.64 4.86 4.13
C THR A 146 -18.47 6.27 4.67
N ARG A 147 -19.00 6.54 5.87
CA ARG A 147 -18.64 7.73 6.65
C ARG A 147 -17.61 7.32 7.70
N PRO A 148 -16.30 7.41 7.41
CA PRO A 148 -15.29 6.91 8.31
C PRO A 148 -15.23 7.75 9.60
N THR A 149 -15.32 7.10 10.75
CA THR A 149 -15.02 7.75 12.04
C THR A 149 -13.51 7.88 12.26
N ARG A 150 -12.73 7.08 11.52
CA ARG A 150 -11.28 7.01 11.59
C ARG A 150 -10.65 6.86 10.21
N ILE A 151 -9.51 7.52 10.04
CA ILE A 151 -8.67 7.44 8.85
C ILE A 151 -7.28 7.00 9.30
N VAL A 152 -6.77 5.91 8.72
CA VAL A 152 -5.42 5.42 8.96
C VAL A 152 -4.61 5.58 7.69
N VAL A 153 -3.59 6.43 7.75
CA VAL A 153 -2.66 6.66 6.66
C VAL A 153 -1.41 5.83 6.88
N PHE A 154 -1.15 4.87 6.00
CA PHE A 154 0.13 4.17 5.88
C PHE A 154 1.03 4.89 4.89
N ARG A 155 2.04 5.60 5.40
CA ARG A 155 3.01 6.35 4.61
C ARG A 155 4.27 5.49 4.39
N ASP A 156 4.65 5.21 3.15
CA ASP A 156 5.88 4.45 2.86
C ASP A 156 7.10 5.27 3.25
N GLY A 157 7.91 4.75 4.16
CA GLY A 157 9.00 5.44 4.85
C GLY A 157 8.58 6.19 6.11
N ILE A 158 9.56 6.77 6.79
CA ILE A 158 9.33 7.46 8.08
C ILE A 158 8.81 8.88 7.78
N PRO A 159 7.64 9.30 8.31
CA PRO A 159 7.11 10.65 8.10
C PRO A 159 7.97 11.71 8.78
N TYR A 160 8.02 12.91 8.23
CA TYR A 160 8.66 14.06 8.87
C TYR A 160 7.65 14.85 9.73
N GLY A 161 8.12 15.67 10.66
CA GLY A 161 7.23 16.45 11.55
C GLY A 161 6.29 17.39 10.82
N ASN A 162 6.71 17.89 9.66
CA ASN A 162 5.89 18.71 8.78
C ASN A 162 4.87 17.90 7.96
N GLU A 163 4.87 16.56 8.03
CA GLU A 163 3.86 15.68 7.44
C GLU A 163 2.75 15.34 8.45
N LEU A 164 2.81 15.88 9.67
CA LEU A 164 1.79 15.63 10.69
C LEU A 164 0.57 16.51 10.38
N VAL A 165 -0.55 15.86 10.13
CA VAL A 165 -1.87 16.50 10.05
C VAL A 165 -2.54 16.54 11.42
N ASP A 166 -3.55 17.39 11.57
CA ASP A 166 -4.38 17.37 12.76
C ASP A 166 -4.94 15.96 12.98
N SER A 167 -4.89 15.50 14.23
CA SER A 167 -5.46 14.24 14.68
C SER A 167 -6.97 14.18 14.47
N GLN A 168 -7.63 15.31 14.23
CA GLN A 168 -9.03 15.42 13.88
C GLN A 168 -9.19 16.26 12.61
N LEU A 169 -9.73 15.64 11.55
CA LEU A 169 -9.98 16.31 10.28
C LEU A 169 -11.48 16.40 10.04
N LYS A 170 -11.96 17.59 9.68
CA LYS A 170 -13.36 17.81 9.30
C LYS A 170 -13.56 17.40 7.85
N LEU A 171 -14.43 16.43 7.62
CA LEU A 171 -14.78 15.89 6.30
C LEU A 171 -16.27 16.16 6.03
N GLY A 172 -16.53 17.24 5.30
CA GLY A 172 -17.90 17.69 5.04
C GLY A 172 -18.65 18.04 6.34
N ASP A 173 -19.63 17.22 6.69
CA ASP A 173 -20.54 17.39 7.84
C ASP A 173 -20.06 16.70 9.13
N HIS A 174 -18.99 15.91 9.09
CA HIS A 174 -18.49 15.17 10.26
C HIS A 174 -16.98 15.33 10.46
N THR A 175 -16.48 14.78 11.56
CA THR A 175 -15.05 14.80 11.91
C THR A 175 -14.56 13.37 12.03
N ALA A 176 -13.42 13.09 11.38
CA ALA A 176 -12.75 11.81 11.46
C ALA A 176 -11.44 11.94 12.24
N LYS A 177 -11.12 10.91 13.04
CA LYS A 177 -9.81 10.82 13.69
C LYS A 177 -8.77 10.37 12.67
N VAL A 178 -7.68 11.11 12.52
CA VAL A 178 -6.58 10.75 11.62
C VAL A 178 -5.42 10.14 12.41
N ILE A 179 -4.89 9.02 11.89
CA ILE A 179 -3.71 8.35 12.42
C ILE A 179 -2.73 8.14 11.27
N VAL A 180 -1.53 8.71 11.39
CA VAL A 180 -0.45 8.52 10.42
C VAL A 180 0.53 7.47 10.94
N VAL A 181 0.77 6.45 10.14
CA VAL A 181 1.66 5.32 10.42
C VAL A 181 2.74 5.29 9.35
N GLY A 182 3.98 5.58 9.74
CA GLY A 182 5.15 5.42 8.88
C GLY A 182 5.56 3.96 8.74
N VAL A 183 5.75 3.49 7.51
CA VAL A 183 6.13 2.10 7.21
C VAL A 183 7.54 2.08 6.62
N ALA A 184 8.55 1.83 7.45
CA ALA A 184 9.93 1.75 7.00
C ALA A 184 10.33 0.30 6.67
N LYS A 185 10.27 -0.08 5.38
CA LYS A 185 10.66 -1.44 4.93
C LYS A 185 12.18 -1.65 4.92
N LYS A 186 12.95 -0.59 4.68
CA LYS A 186 14.41 -0.61 4.64
C LYS A 186 14.97 -0.05 5.94
N HIS A 187 15.36 -0.94 6.86
CA HIS A 187 15.97 -0.58 8.13
C HIS A 187 17.11 -1.54 8.50
N ASN A 188 17.96 -1.14 9.46
CA ASN A 188 19.07 -1.97 9.94
C ASN A 188 18.68 -2.91 11.10
N THR A 189 17.46 -2.80 11.64
CA THR A 189 16.93 -3.74 12.64
C THR A 189 16.85 -5.15 12.05
N ARG A 190 17.34 -6.15 12.79
CA ARG A 190 17.25 -7.56 12.45
C ARG A 190 16.74 -8.33 13.67
N ILE A 191 15.88 -9.32 13.42
CA ILE A 191 15.34 -10.18 14.46
C ILE A 191 15.56 -11.61 14.03
N TYR A 192 16.06 -12.42 14.96
CA TYR A 192 16.30 -13.83 14.78
C TYR A 192 15.62 -14.58 15.91
N ILE A 193 15.15 -15.78 15.62
CA ILE A 193 14.72 -16.73 16.64
C ILE A 193 15.79 -17.82 16.71
N GLU A 194 16.31 -18.06 17.91
CA GLU A 194 17.22 -19.17 18.15
C GLU A 194 16.41 -20.40 18.54
N ALA A 195 16.66 -21.52 17.86
CA ALA A 195 16.05 -22.80 18.18
C ALA A 195 17.07 -23.94 18.00
N GLU A 196 16.93 -25.00 18.78
CA GLU A 196 17.72 -26.21 18.61
C GLU A 196 17.29 -26.93 17.33
N HIS A 197 18.26 -27.26 16.48
CA HIS A 197 18.08 -28.00 15.25
C HIS A 197 19.27 -28.94 15.07
N ASP A 198 18.99 -30.24 15.00
CA ASP A 198 19.99 -31.32 14.93
C ASP A 198 21.03 -31.28 16.07
N GLY A 199 20.61 -30.93 17.29
CA GLY A 199 21.48 -30.90 18.48
C GLY A 199 22.33 -29.64 18.63
N TYR A 200 22.13 -28.63 17.79
CA TYR A 200 22.83 -27.34 17.85
C TYR A 200 21.86 -26.17 17.83
N MET A 201 22.21 -25.06 18.50
CA MET A 201 21.45 -23.81 18.42
C MET A 201 21.66 -23.15 17.06
N LYS A 202 20.57 -22.86 16.35
CA LYS A 202 20.59 -22.21 15.03
C LYS A 202 19.65 -20.99 15.03
N ALA A 203 20.08 -19.94 14.34
CA ALA A 203 19.28 -18.74 14.13
C ALA A 203 18.38 -18.91 12.90
N PHE A 204 17.11 -18.61 13.05
CA PHE A 204 16.10 -18.65 12.00
C PHE A 204 15.43 -17.28 11.84
N ASN A 205 14.87 -17.06 10.65
CA ASN A 205 13.94 -15.95 10.48
C ASN A 205 12.67 -16.23 11.31
N PRO A 206 12.14 -15.23 12.01
CA PRO A 206 10.83 -15.35 12.66
C PRO A 206 9.73 -15.77 11.67
N PRO A 207 8.74 -16.59 12.10
CA PRO A 207 7.55 -16.92 11.30
C PRO A 207 6.88 -15.67 10.75
N SER A 208 6.27 -15.72 9.57
CA SER A 208 5.54 -14.57 9.03
C SER A 208 4.45 -14.07 9.99
N LEU A 209 4.16 -12.77 9.97
CA LEU A 209 3.21 -12.10 10.87
C LEU A 209 3.67 -11.98 12.33
N THR A 210 4.93 -12.34 12.65
CA THR A 210 5.47 -12.07 13.99
C THR A 210 5.69 -10.57 14.13
N ALA A 211 5.17 -9.97 15.20
CA ALA A 211 5.31 -8.55 15.49
C ALA A 211 6.07 -8.35 16.81
N TYR A 212 7.03 -7.42 16.80
CA TYR A 212 7.82 -7.05 17.96
C TYR A 212 7.67 -5.57 18.25
N TYR A 213 7.30 -5.24 19.50
CA TYR A 213 7.30 -3.88 20.00
C TYR A 213 8.66 -3.59 20.65
N LEU A 214 9.44 -2.71 20.02
CA LEU A 214 10.80 -2.37 20.44
C LEU A 214 10.85 -1.11 21.33
N GLY A 215 9.68 -0.55 21.67
CA GLY A 215 9.55 0.60 22.55
C GLY A 215 9.09 1.88 21.84
N ALA A 216 9.07 2.96 22.61
CA ALA A 216 8.72 4.30 22.13
C ALA A 216 9.83 5.29 22.46
N TYR A 217 10.11 6.21 21.53
CA TYR A 217 11.14 7.23 21.69
C TYR A 217 10.67 8.58 21.13
N TRP A 218 11.21 9.67 21.65
CA TRP A 218 11.03 11.00 21.06
C TRP A 218 12.01 11.17 19.90
N HIS A 219 11.54 11.57 18.73
CA HIS A 219 12.40 11.86 17.58
C HIS A 219 12.60 13.38 17.47
N PRO A 220 13.64 13.97 18.07
CA PRO A 220 13.78 15.42 18.18
C PRO A 220 13.81 16.13 16.82
N GLU A 221 14.51 15.56 15.83
CA GLU A 221 14.60 16.13 14.47
C GLU A 221 13.27 16.07 13.69
N ARG A 222 12.32 15.25 14.13
CA ARG A 222 11.02 15.08 13.47
C ARG A 222 9.85 15.53 14.35
N GLY A 223 10.09 15.94 15.60
CA GLY A 223 9.08 16.56 16.47
C GLY A 223 7.93 15.66 16.91
N TYR A 224 8.10 14.32 16.94
CA TYR A 224 7.03 13.41 17.40
C TYR A 224 7.56 12.24 18.24
N ARG A 225 6.65 11.62 19.00
CA ARG A 225 6.89 10.35 19.70
C ARG A 225 6.65 9.19 18.73
N ALA A 226 7.71 8.45 18.43
CA ALA A 226 7.66 7.28 17.58
C ALA A 226 7.45 6.02 18.42
N HIS A 227 6.65 5.08 17.91
CA HIS A 227 6.58 3.72 18.41
C HIS A 227 7.26 2.81 17.38
N HIS A 228 8.28 2.07 17.80
CA HIS A 228 8.97 1.15 16.90
C HIS A 228 8.32 -0.23 17.00
N VAL A 229 7.54 -0.56 15.99
CA VAL A 229 7.04 -1.91 15.74
C VAL A 229 7.72 -2.43 14.50
N THR A 230 8.27 -3.64 14.57
CA THR A 230 8.80 -4.32 13.40
C THR A 230 8.09 -5.66 13.25
N THR A 231 7.88 -6.07 12.00
CA THR A 231 7.22 -7.32 11.67
C THR A 231 8.14 -8.19 10.83
N SER A 232 8.01 -9.49 10.98
CA SER A 232 8.63 -10.45 10.08
C SER A 232 7.78 -10.60 8.83
N ILE A 233 8.35 -10.17 7.71
CA ILE A 233 7.82 -10.48 6.39
C ILE A 233 8.88 -11.35 5.73
N LYS A 234 8.49 -12.54 5.28
CA LYS A 234 9.40 -13.41 4.52
C LYS A 234 9.72 -12.67 3.20
N PRO A 235 11.00 -12.42 2.88
CA PRO A 235 11.37 -11.89 1.57
C PRO A 235 11.03 -12.88 0.45
#